data_AF-A0A559JGM3-F1
#
_entry.id   AF-A0A559JGM3-F1
#
_cell.length_a   1.000
_cell.length_b   1.000
_cell.length_c   1.000
_cell.angle_alpha   90.00
_cell.angle_beta   90.00
_cell.angle_gamma   90.00
#
_symmetry.space_group_name_H-M   'P 1'
#
loop_
_entity.id
_entity.type
_entity.pdbx_description
1 polymer ?
#
loop_
_entity_poly.entity_id
_entity_poly.type
_entity_poly.pdbx_seq_one_letter_code
_entity_poly.pdbx_strand_id
1 'polypeptide(L)'
;MNAKVLMVDDHPENLLALEAVLTSPELELIGLQSGEEALRYGLREEMQDVAVILMDVQMPGLGGIETAKLLKNRERTKDIPIIFMTAISKSIEHVMQGYHAGSIDYIFKPFYPELLRLKVEAFVKIHYEKKSAENEHKQQYDRLESVVQERTKELIHANKEIRNSQVLFKKLFVSSPNLLAIQILEDLKYIDVNESWVRHTGYSQDEMSDKAGNVLKIVPDHADEQIQRLGRKYNNLKIKYATKKDESRDGLMSTEIIEINGTKCLLLVITDITEKVAMEKEMARLGRLNLIGEMAAGIAHEIRNPLTTIRGFLQMLKKNQTMSVDKIDIMLEELNRANGIITEYLSLAKNKSSDLKALQLNGIVESLFPLIQAEALLTGNNVSVNYGDIPMLMLDEKEIRQLILNICINGLEAMQSAGNLRIFTYCHGTDVILKIEDQGCGIQRENLDKLGTPFFTTKEKGTGLGLAICFSIASRHNAMIDVVSGNGGTEFLVKFKKHEHIEPIPEVSSTMCGER
;
A
#
# COMPACT_ATOMS: atom_id res chain seq x y z
N MET A 1 -56.10 13.42 41.32
CA MET A 1 -56.35 12.64 42.55
C MET A 1 -56.69 13.63 43.64
N ASN A 2 -57.81 13.43 44.32
CA ASN A 2 -58.17 14.25 45.47
C ASN A 2 -57.25 13.89 46.64
N ALA A 3 -56.78 14.90 47.38
CA ALA A 3 -55.96 14.66 48.55
C ALA A 3 -56.84 14.12 49.68
N LYS A 4 -56.38 13.06 50.36
CA LYS A 4 -57.15 12.45 51.44
C LYS A 4 -56.83 13.13 52.77
N VAL A 5 -57.87 13.46 53.54
CA VAL A 5 -57.74 13.95 54.91
C VAL A 5 -58.34 12.92 55.84
N LEU A 6 -57.51 12.36 56.71
CA LEU A 6 -57.94 11.35 57.67
C LEU A 6 -58.36 12.03 58.97
N MET A 7 -59.59 11.84 59.42
CA MET A 7 -60.14 12.44 60.63
C MET A 7 -60.41 11.32 61.62
N VAL A 8 -59.84 11.42 62.83
CA VAL A 8 -59.93 10.37 63.85
C VAL A 8 -60.47 10.98 65.13
N ASP A 9 -61.70 10.63 65.49
CA ASP A 9 -62.41 11.14 66.67
C ASP A 9 -63.47 10.12 67.10
N ASP A 10 -63.56 9.84 68.39
CA ASP A 10 -64.47 8.82 68.95
C ASP A 10 -65.94 9.27 68.99
N HIS A 11 -66.18 10.58 68.84
CA HIS A 11 -67.51 11.16 68.84
C HIS A 11 -67.97 11.46 67.40
N PRO A 12 -69.02 10.78 66.88
CA PRO A 12 -69.52 10.99 65.52
C PRO A 12 -69.90 12.45 65.21
N GLU A 13 -70.38 13.18 66.21
CA GLU A 13 -70.70 14.61 66.10
C GLU A 13 -69.48 15.50 65.79
N ASN A 14 -68.30 15.14 66.29
CA ASN A 14 -67.06 15.87 66.00
C ASN A 14 -66.61 15.60 64.56
N LEU A 15 -66.72 14.35 64.08
CA LEU A 15 -66.43 14.00 62.69
C LEU A 15 -67.35 14.77 61.73
N LEU A 16 -68.66 14.83 62.00
CA LEU A 16 -69.61 15.62 61.22
C LEU A 16 -69.27 17.12 61.22
N ALA A 17 -68.82 17.66 62.35
CA ALA A 17 -68.39 19.05 62.44
C ALA A 17 -67.12 19.31 61.60
N LEU A 18 -66.14 18.41 61.63
CA LEU A 18 -64.94 18.49 60.81
C LEU A 18 -65.28 18.38 59.32
N GLU A 19 -66.17 17.47 58.94
CA GLU A 19 -66.68 17.33 57.58
C GLU A 19 -67.33 18.63 57.10
N ALA A 20 -68.21 19.23 57.90
CA ALA A 20 -68.89 20.47 57.54
C ALA A 20 -67.91 21.63 57.30
N VAL A 21 -66.79 21.69 58.04
CA VAL A 21 -65.77 22.73 57.90
C VAL A 21 -64.84 22.48 56.70
N LEU A 22 -64.52 21.21 56.43
CA LEU A 22 -63.50 20.82 55.44
C LEU A 22 -64.07 20.36 54.09
N THR A 23 -65.40 20.34 53.95
CA THR A 23 -66.05 19.94 52.70
C THR A 23 -65.55 20.79 51.53
N SER A 24 -64.85 20.14 50.60
CA SER A 24 -64.30 20.74 49.38
C SER A 24 -64.29 19.70 48.27
N PRO A 25 -64.56 20.08 47.01
CA PRO A 25 -64.50 19.16 45.86
C PRO A 25 -63.10 18.57 45.61
N GLU A 26 -62.04 19.17 46.19
CA GLU A 26 -60.64 18.76 46.01
C GLU A 26 -60.15 17.79 47.11
N LEU A 27 -60.93 17.62 48.18
CA LEU A 27 -60.58 16.80 49.34
C LEU A 27 -61.46 15.56 49.42
N GLU A 28 -60.85 14.43 49.76
CA GLU A 28 -61.56 13.22 50.15
C GLU A 28 -61.42 13.06 51.66
N LEU A 29 -62.52 13.22 52.39
CA LEU A 29 -62.53 13.15 53.85
C LEU A 29 -62.83 11.72 54.31
N ILE A 30 -62.02 11.20 55.22
CA ILE A 30 -62.14 9.83 55.74
C ILE A 30 -62.27 9.91 57.26
N GLY A 31 -63.47 9.68 57.78
CA GLY A 31 -63.73 9.62 59.22
C GLY A 31 -63.47 8.23 59.82
N LEU A 32 -62.78 8.18 60.95
CA LEU A 32 -62.52 6.98 61.75
C LEU A 32 -62.85 7.25 63.22
N GLN A 33 -63.38 6.25 63.92
CA GLN A 33 -63.94 6.42 65.26
C GLN A 33 -63.03 5.94 66.40
N SER A 34 -61.82 5.48 66.08
CA SER A 34 -60.86 5.02 67.10
C SER A 34 -59.42 5.05 66.59
N GLY A 35 -58.47 5.09 67.54
CA GLY A 35 -57.05 4.95 67.24
C GLY A 35 -56.70 3.62 66.57
N GLU A 36 -57.37 2.52 66.95
CA GLU A 36 -57.20 1.20 66.37
C GLU A 36 -57.68 1.15 64.91
N GLU A 37 -58.76 1.86 64.58
CA GLU A 37 -59.20 2.03 63.19
C GLU A 37 -58.20 2.81 62.36
N ALA A 38 -57.60 3.88 62.92
CA ALA A 38 -56.56 4.64 62.26
C ALA A 38 -55.31 3.79 61.97
N LEU A 39 -54.91 2.93 62.92
CA LEU A 39 -53.79 2.01 62.70
C LEU A 39 -54.09 0.91 61.68
N ARG A 40 -55.34 0.43 61.62
CA ARG A 40 -55.81 -0.51 60.59
C ARG A 40 -55.83 0.15 59.22
N TYR A 41 -56.31 1.39 59.12
CA TYR A 41 -56.29 2.16 57.88
C TYR A 41 -54.86 2.45 57.42
N GLY A 42 -53.95 2.69 58.36
CA GLY A 42 -52.51 2.88 58.09
C GLY A 42 -51.80 1.70 57.44
N LEU A 43 -52.43 0.52 57.34
CA LEU A 43 -51.93 -0.64 56.62
C LEU A 43 -52.39 -0.69 55.15
N ARG A 44 -53.40 0.10 54.77
CA ARG A 44 -53.97 0.10 53.42
C ARG A 44 -53.09 0.87 52.46
N GLU A 45 -53.24 0.56 51.17
CA GLU A 45 -52.43 1.23 50.14
C GLU A 45 -52.72 2.72 50.02
N GLU A 46 -54.00 3.05 50.17
CA GLU A 46 -54.60 4.38 50.13
C GLU A 46 -54.00 5.37 51.14
N MET A 47 -53.31 4.88 52.18
CA MET A 47 -52.68 5.72 53.19
C MET A 47 -51.57 6.62 52.61
N GLN A 48 -50.98 6.24 51.46
CA GLN A 48 -49.96 7.06 50.77
C GLN A 48 -50.55 8.33 50.14
N ASP A 49 -51.85 8.37 49.92
CA ASP A 49 -52.55 9.54 49.35
C ASP A 49 -53.15 10.46 50.44
N VAL A 50 -52.92 10.13 51.72
CA VAL A 50 -53.32 10.96 52.86
C VAL A 50 -52.36 12.13 53.01
N ALA A 51 -52.88 13.33 52.83
CA ALA A 51 -52.13 14.57 52.95
C ALA A 51 -51.93 14.99 54.40
N VAL A 52 -52.92 14.75 55.27
CA VAL A 52 -52.86 15.11 56.70
C VAL A 52 -53.83 14.27 57.52
N ILE A 53 -53.48 14.01 58.78
CA ILE A 53 -54.32 13.31 59.76
C ILE A 53 -54.76 14.30 60.83
N LEU A 54 -56.06 14.49 61.01
CA LEU A 54 -56.65 15.16 62.16
C LEU A 54 -56.93 14.12 63.24
N MET A 55 -56.33 14.26 64.41
CA MET A 55 -56.36 13.23 65.45
C MET A 55 -56.84 13.83 66.77
N ASP A 56 -57.95 13.33 67.31
CA ASP A 56 -58.34 13.68 68.66
C ASP A 56 -57.37 13.09 69.68
N VAL A 57 -57.00 13.89 70.70
CA VAL A 57 -56.04 13.48 71.72
C VAL A 57 -56.65 12.49 72.73
N GLN A 58 -57.93 12.64 73.06
CA GLN A 58 -58.60 11.94 74.15
C GLN A 58 -59.69 10.99 73.61
N MET A 59 -59.27 9.79 73.22
CA MET A 59 -60.18 8.72 72.78
C MET A 59 -60.16 7.52 73.75
N PRO A 60 -61.27 6.78 73.91
CA PRO A 60 -61.34 5.53 74.66
C PRO A 60 -60.41 4.46 74.05
N GLY A 61 -59.78 3.65 74.90
CA GLY A 61 -58.83 2.63 74.45
C GLY A 61 -57.48 3.25 74.08
N LEU A 62 -57.09 3.17 72.81
CA LEU A 62 -55.84 3.74 72.32
C LEU A 62 -55.98 5.26 72.07
N GLY A 63 -55.35 6.07 72.92
CA GLY A 63 -55.38 7.53 72.79
C GLY A 63 -54.70 8.06 71.53
N GLY A 64 -54.99 9.32 71.17
CA GLY A 64 -54.47 9.93 69.93
C GLY A 64 -52.95 10.06 69.89
N ILE A 65 -52.31 10.34 71.02
CA ILE A 65 -50.84 10.45 71.12
C ILE A 65 -50.17 9.09 70.87
N GLU A 66 -50.70 8.03 71.48
CA GLU A 66 -50.18 6.66 71.32
C GLU A 66 -50.39 6.17 69.89
N THR A 67 -51.57 6.46 69.32
CA THR A 67 -51.90 6.20 67.92
C THR A 67 -50.92 6.89 66.98
N ALA A 68 -50.67 8.19 67.18
CA ALA A 68 -49.72 8.96 66.40
C ALA A 68 -48.29 8.41 66.50
N LYS A 69 -47.85 8.00 67.70
CA LYS A 69 -46.53 7.36 67.89
C LYS A 69 -46.39 6.09 67.05
N LEU A 70 -47.43 5.25 67.07
CA LEU A 70 -47.43 3.99 66.31
C LEU A 70 -47.49 4.24 64.79
N LEU A 71 -48.21 5.26 64.33
CA LEU A 71 -48.19 5.70 62.93
C LEU A 71 -46.82 6.28 62.53
N LYS A 72 -46.19 7.08 63.40
CA LYS A 72 -44.89 7.70 63.11
C LYS A 72 -43.73 6.70 63.11
N ASN A 73 -43.86 5.57 63.80
CA ASN A 73 -42.86 4.50 63.80
C ASN A 73 -42.89 3.59 62.56
N ARG A 74 -43.87 3.77 61.66
CA ARG A 74 -43.99 2.97 60.44
C ARG A 74 -43.47 3.73 59.24
N GLU A 75 -42.69 3.07 58.41
CA GLU A 75 -42.04 3.68 57.25
C GLU A 75 -43.01 4.29 56.23
N ARG A 76 -44.22 3.72 56.11
CA ARG A 76 -45.27 4.20 55.20
C ARG A 76 -46.01 5.45 55.69
N THR A 77 -46.05 5.68 57.01
CA THR A 77 -46.88 6.73 57.63
C THR A 77 -46.08 7.75 58.43
N LYS A 78 -44.76 7.54 58.60
CA LYS A 78 -43.85 8.43 59.33
C LYS A 78 -43.85 9.87 58.83
N ASP A 79 -44.03 10.07 57.53
CA ASP A 79 -43.94 11.40 56.90
C ASP A 79 -45.29 12.11 56.79
N ILE A 80 -46.40 11.45 57.13
CA ILE A 80 -47.74 12.06 57.04
C ILE A 80 -47.93 13.01 58.22
N PRO A 81 -48.22 14.31 57.99
CA PRO A 81 -48.40 15.28 59.06
C PRO A 81 -49.64 14.95 59.89
N ILE A 82 -49.55 15.19 61.20
CA ILE A 82 -50.64 14.95 62.15
C ILE A 82 -50.98 16.28 62.84
N ILE A 83 -52.25 16.67 62.79
CA ILE A 83 -52.81 17.80 63.54
C ILE A 83 -53.60 17.25 64.70
N PHE A 84 -53.16 17.51 65.93
CA PHE A 84 -53.88 17.10 67.12
C PHE A 84 -55.03 18.05 67.43
N MET A 85 -56.21 17.49 67.70
CA MET A 85 -57.37 18.20 68.20
C MET A 85 -57.46 17.97 69.71
N THR A 86 -57.40 19.03 70.52
CA THR A 86 -57.34 18.89 71.98
C THR A 86 -58.17 19.93 72.73
N ALA A 87 -58.69 19.58 73.90
CA ALA A 87 -59.36 20.52 74.80
C ALA A 87 -58.34 21.44 75.50
N ILE A 88 -58.76 22.64 75.89
CA ILE A 88 -57.91 23.63 76.57
C ILE A 88 -57.57 23.12 77.99
N SER A 89 -56.37 22.58 78.18
CA SER A 89 -55.85 22.17 79.50
C SER A 89 -54.32 22.37 79.61
N LYS A 90 -53.88 23.01 80.70
CA LYS A 90 -52.46 23.29 81.01
C LYS A 90 -51.61 22.03 81.27
N SER A 91 -52.23 20.88 81.57
CA SER A 91 -51.51 19.63 81.83
C SER A 91 -51.08 18.92 80.54
N ILE A 92 -51.88 19.02 79.49
CA ILE A 92 -51.59 18.49 78.15
C ILE A 92 -50.51 19.32 77.45
N GLU A 93 -50.50 20.63 77.67
CA GLU A 93 -49.52 21.56 77.10
C GLU A 93 -48.06 21.16 77.40
N HIS A 94 -47.78 20.70 78.63
CA HIS A 94 -46.43 20.24 79.03
C HIS A 94 -46.04 18.89 78.41
N VAL A 95 -47.00 17.97 78.25
CA VAL A 95 -46.76 16.67 77.59
C VAL A 95 -46.49 16.87 76.10
N MET A 96 -47.16 17.84 75.48
CA MET A 96 -47.05 18.15 74.05
C MET A 96 -45.79 18.96 73.71
N GLN A 97 -45.31 19.83 74.61
CA GLN A 97 -44.02 20.53 74.44
C GLN A 97 -42.82 19.57 74.36
N GLY A 98 -42.89 18.40 75.00
CA GLY A 98 -41.86 17.36 74.90
C GLY A 98 -41.86 16.55 73.60
N TYR A 99 -42.93 16.65 72.80
CA TYR A 99 -43.17 15.80 71.63
C TYR A 99 -42.88 16.51 70.28
N HIS A 100 -42.09 17.59 70.28
CA HIS A 100 -41.71 18.37 69.11
C HIS A 100 -40.78 17.59 68.14
N ALA A 101 -41.30 16.51 67.58
CA ALA A 101 -40.69 15.69 66.55
C ALA A 101 -41.24 16.12 65.17
N GLY A 102 -40.73 17.25 64.68
CA GLY A 102 -40.58 17.58 63.26
C GLY A 102 -41.77 17.61 62.28
N SER A 103 -43.00 17.21 62.64
CA SER A 103 -44.16 17.20 61.70
C SER A 103 -45.54 17.16 62.40
N ILE A 104 -45.64 17.74 63.58
CA ILE A 104 -46.86 17.68 64.41
C ILE A 104 -47.36 19.09 64.65
N ASP A 105 -48.62 19.35 64.30
CA ASP A 105 -49.33 20.60 64.53
C ASP A 105 -50.54 20.35 65.47
N TYR A 106 -51.19 21.39 65.98
CA TYR A 106 -52.32 21.24 66.90
C TYR A 106 -53.37 22.35 66.77
N ILE A 107 -54.59 22.03 67.19
CA ILE A 107 -55.78 22.89 67.19
C ILE A 107 -56.58 22.65 68.47
N PHE A 108 -57.03 23.72 69.12
CA PHE A 108 -57.82 23.65 70.35
C PHE A 108 -59.32 23.60 70.08
N LYS A 109 -60.07 22.74 70.79
CA LYS A 109 -61.54 22.71 70.80
C LYS A 109 -62.09 23.67 71.89
N PRO A 110 -63.08 24.54 71.61
CA PRO A 110 -63.67 24.81 70.30
C PRO A 110 -62.70 25.59 69.40
N PHE A 111 -62.62 25.24 68.11
CA PHE A 111 -61.72 25.86 67.13
C PHE A 111 -62.45 26.84 66.22
N TYR A 112 -61.69 27.78 65.64
CA TYR A 112 -62.17 28.62 64.55
C TYR A 112 -62.12 27.83 63.24
N PRO A 113 -63.25 27.68 62.51
CA PRO A 113 -63.30 26.90 61.26
C PRO A 113 -62.24 27.32 60.22
N GLU A 114 -62.05 28.62 60.02
CA GLU A 114 -61.07 29.17 59.07
C GLU A 114 -59.63 28.76 59.40
N LEU A 115 -59.27 28.69 60.68
CA LEU A 115 -57.92 28.30 61.10
C LEU A 115 -57.63 26.83 60.80
N LEU A 116 -58.60 25.95 61.04
CA LEU A 116 -58.50 24.53 60.72
C LEU A 116 -58.35 24.34 59.20
N ARG A 117 -59.20 25.01 58.42
CA ARG A 117 -59.17 24.94 56.96
C ARG A 117 -57.82 25.38 56.40
N LEU A 118 -57.28 26.53 56.82
CA LEU A 118 -55.98 27.03 56.37
C LEU A 118 -54.83 26.07 56.68
N LYS A 119 -54.83 25.44 57.86
CA LYS A 119 -53.80 24.44 58.23
C LYS A 119 -53.88 23.20 57.36
N VAL A 120 -55.09 22.67 57.14
CA VAL A 120 -55.31 21.51 56.27
C VAL A 120 -54.89 21.81 54.83
N GLU A 121 -55.31 22.95 54.28
CA GLU A 121 -54.94 23.39 52.93
C GLU A 121 -53.41 23.52 52.75
N ALA A 122 -52.68 24.02 53.75
CA ALA A 122 -51.23 24.11 53.71
C ALA A 122 -50.55 22.74 53.58
N PHE A 123 -50.98 21.74 54.36
CA PHE A 123 -50.43 20.39 54.27
C PHE A 123 -50.84 19.67 52.97
N VAL A 124 -52.05 19.92 52.48
CA VAL A 124 -52.51 19.42 51.18
C VAL A 124 -51.66 19.98 50.05
N LYS A 125 -51.34 21.28 50.07
CA LYS A 125 -50.44 21.90 49.08
C LYS A 125 -49.06 21.25 49.09
N ILE A 126 -48.45 21.07 50.27
CA ILE A 126 -47.14 20.42 50.42
C ILE A 126 -47.18 18.98 49.88
N HIS A 127 -48.25 18.24 50.17
CA HIS A 127 -48.43 16.89 49.65
C HIS A 127 -48.44 16.86 48.11
N TYR A 128 -49.18 17.77 47.48
CA TYR A 128 -49.23 17.88 46.02
C TYR A 128 -47.86 18.26 45.42
N GLU A 129 -47.17 19.24 45.99
CA GLU A 129 -45.84 19.65 45.53
C GLU A 129 -44.83 18.49 45.63
N LYS A 130 -44.82 17.76 46.75
CA LYS A 130 -43.96 16.59 46.94
C LYS A 130 -44.24 15.51 45.90
N LYS A 131 -45.53 15.18 45.68
CA LYS A 131 -45.94 14.17 44.70
C LYS A 131 -45.61 14.58 43.26
N SER A 132 -45.71 15.87 42.92
CA SER A 132 -45.31 16.40 41.61
C SER A 132 -43.80 16.30 41.40
N ALA A 133 -43.01 16.72 42.39
CA ALA A 133 -41.54 16.65 42.33
C ALA A 133 -41.03 15.20 42.20
N GLU A 134 -41.61 14.25 42.93
CA GLU A 134 -41.28 12.83 42.81
C GLU A 134 -41.58 12.28 41.41
N ASN A 135 -42.71 12.67 40.81
CA ASN A 135 -43.07 12.29 39.45
C ASN A 135 -42.12 12.89 38.41
N GLU A 136 -41.78 14.17 38.53
CA GLU A 136 -40.82 14.85 37.64
C GLU A 136 -39.44 14.22 37.74
N HIS A 137 -38.95 13.97 38.95
CA HIS A 137 -37.67 13.32 39.18
C HIS A 137 -37.64 11.92 38.57
N LYS A 138 -38.72 11.14 38.72
CA LYS A 138 -38.85 9.82 38.09
C LYS A 138 -38.80 9.91 36.56
N GLN A 139 -39.53 10.85 35.96
CA GLN A 139 -39.50 11.06 34.50
C GLN A 139 -38.12 11.48 34.00
N GLN A 140 -37.41 12.34 34.74
CA GLN A 140 -36.04 12.72 34.40
C GLN A 140 -35.08 11.54 34.51
N TYR A 141 -35.22 10.71 35.54
CA TYR A 141 -34.42 9.51 35.72
C TYR A 141 -34.61 8.52 34.57
N ASP A 142 -35.87 8.20 34.22
CA ASP A 142 -36.20 7.29 33.12
C ASP A 142 -35.69 7.82 31.76
N ARG A 143 -35.77 9.15 31.55
CA ARG A 143 -35.24 9.81 30.37
C ARG A 143 -33.71 9.73 30.31
N LEU A 144 -33.03 9.99 31.42
CA LEU A 144 -31.57 9.92 31.50
C LEU A 144 -31.09 8.48 31.27
N GLU A 145 -31.75 7.50 31.88
CA GLU A 145 -31.42 6.09 31.70
C GLU A 145 -31.55 5.68 30.22
N SER A 146 -32.62 6.12 29.56
CA SER A 146 -32.82 5.88 28.12
C SER A 146 -31.68 6.48 27.28
N VAL A 147 -31.28 7.72 27.55
CA VAL A 147 -30.17 8.39 26.85
C VAL A 147 -28.84 7.70 27.11
N VAL A 148 -28.56 7.30 28.34
CA VAL A 148 -27.32 6.57 28.69
C VAL A 148 -27.26 5.22 27.97
N GLN A 149 -28.38 4.49 27.92
CA GLN A 149 -28.45 3.22 27.17
C GLN A 149 -28.22 3.43 25.67
N GLU A 150 -28.82 4.47 25.08
CA GLU A 150 -28.62 4.81 23.67
C GLU A 150 -27.16 5.17 23.37
N ARG A 151 -26.56 6.08 24.16
CA ARG A 151 -25.15 6.46 24.02
C ARG A 151 -24.19 5.30 24.23
N THR A 152 -24.49 4.40 25.17
CA THR A 152 -23.67 3.20 25.40
C THR A 152 -23.72 2.27 24.19
N LYS A 153 -24.88 2.09 23.56
CA LYS A 153 -25.00 1.31 22.31
C LYS A 153 -24.21 1.95 21.16
N GLU A 154 -24.31 3.27 20.98
CA GLU A 154 -23.53 4.01 19.99
C GLU A 154 -22.03 3.84 20.20
N LEU A 155 -21.55 3.99 21.43
CA LEU A 155 -20.13 3.86 21.79
C LEU A 155 -19.60 2.45 21.55
N ILE A 156 -20.38 1.42 21.87
CA ILE A 156 -20.01 0.02 21.59
C ILE A 156 -19.91 -0.21 20.09
N HIS A 157 -20.86 0.33 19.31
CA HIS A 157 -20.84 0.22 17.86
C HIS A 157 -19.61 0.90 17.25
N ALA A 158 -19.35 2.16 17.60
CA ALA A 158 -18.20 2.91 17.13
C ALA A 158 -16.86 2.26 17.51
N ASN A 159 -16.72 1.77 18.75
CA ASN A 159 -15.52 1.04 19.17
C ASN A 159 -15.31 -0.25 18.38
N LYS A 160 -16.40 -0.95 18.05
CA LYS A 160 -16.33 -2.17 17.23
C LYS A 160 -15.87 -1.83 15.80
N GLU A 161 -16.37 -0.77 15.20
CA GLU A 161 -15.94 -0.32 13.87
C GLU A 161 -14.47 0.06 13.83
N ILE A 162 -14.01 0.86 14.80
CA ILE A 162 -12.59 1.24 14.94
C ILE A 162 -11.72 0.00 15.09
N ARG A 163 -12.11 -0.93 15.97
CA ARG A 163 -11.36 -2.18 16.19
C ARG A 163 -11.31 -3.04 14.93
N ASN A 164 -12.42 -3.15 14.20
CA ASN A 164 -12.48 -3.90 12.95
C ASN A 164 -11.56 -3.28 11.89
N SER A 165 -11.55 -1.96 11.75
CA SER A 165 -10.64 -1.22 10.86
C SER A 165 -9.17 -1.46 11.22
N GLN A 166 -8.81 -1.36 12.50
CA GLN A 166 -7.44 -1.63 12.97
C GLN A 166 -6.99 -3.07 12.69
N VAL A 167 -7.87 -4.05 12.95
CA VAL A 167 -7.58 -5.47 12.66
C VAL A 167 -7.39 -5.68 11.16
N LEU A 168 -8.24 -5.07 10.33
CA LEU A 168 -8.13 -5.17 8.88
C LEU A 168 -6.81 -4.58 8.37
N PHE A 169 -6.46 -3.37 8.79
CA PHE A 169 -5.20 -2.72 8.44
C PHE A 169 -4.00 -3.57 8.83
N LYS A 170 -3.96 -4.06 10.08
CA LYS A 170 -2.87 -4.90 10.57
C LYS A 170 -2.76 -6.20 9.77
N LYS A 171 -3.89 -6.83 9.42
CA LYS A 171 -3.89 -8.02 8.58
C LYS A 171 -3.33 -7.72 7.20
N LEU A 172 -3.79 -6.66 6.53
CA LEU A 172 -3.32 -6.28 5.19
C LEU A 172 -1.81 -5.98 5.17
N PHE A 173 -1.32 -5.25 6.17
CA PHE A 173 0.09 -4.92 6.29
C PHE A 173 0.96 -6.18 6.49
N VAL A 174 0.59 -7.03 7.46
CA VAL A 174 1.34 -8.24 7.82
C VAL A 174 1.28 -9.30 6.72
N SER A 175 0.11 -9.52 6.10
CA SER A 175 -0.09 -10.56 5.09
C SER A 175 0.34 -10.16 3.68
N SER A 176 0.75 -8.90 3.46
CA SER A 176 1.24 -8.45 2.17
C SER A 176 2.48 -9.28 1.76
N PRO A 177 2.50 -9.85 0.54
CA PRO A 177 3.67 -10.58 0.03
C PRO A 177 4.85 -9.65 -0.30
N ASN A 178 4.57 -8.36 -0.49
CA ASN A 178 5.61 -7.36 -0.71
C ASN A 178 6.27 -6.99 0.62
N LEU A 179 7.53 -6.60 0.54
CA LEU A 179 8.25 -6.01 1.66
C LEU A 179 7.70 -4.59 1.87
N LEU A 180 7.15 -4.32 3.06
CA LEU A 180 6.61 -3.02 3.42
C LEU A 180 7.41 -2.44 4.59
N ALA A 181 7.77 -1.17 4.47
CA ALA A 181 8.35 -0.39 5.55
C ALA A 181 7.69 0.99 5.61
N ILE A 182 7.52 1.51 6.82
CA ILE A 182 7.11 2.89 7.07
C ILE A 182 8.29 3.57 7.74
N GLN A 183 8.73 4.70 7.18
CA GLN A 183 9.83 5.50 7.71
C GLN A 183 9.36 6.93 7.99
N ILE A 184 9.92 7.61 8.98
CA ILE A 184 9.72 9.05 9.16
C ILE A 184 10.44 9.77 8.02
N LEU A 185 9.80 10.76 7.38
CA LEU A 185 10.36 11.39 6.18
C LEU A 185 11.61 12.23 6.49
N GLU A 186 11.70 12.81 7.69
CA GLU A 186 12.77 13.73 8.09
C GLU A 186 14.12 13.02 8.33
N ASP A 187 14.11 11.89 9.03
CA ASP A 187 15.32 11.16 9.43
C ASP A 187 15.40 9.71 8.89
N LEU A 188 14.39 9.29 8.13
CA LEU A 188 14.23 7.94 7.56
C LEU A 188 14.25 6.82 8.59
N LYS A 189 13.93 7.14 9.85
CA LYS A 189 13.83 6.15 10.90
C LYS A 189 12.63 5.24 10.65
N TYR A 190 12.82 3.94 10.75
CA TYR A 190 11.75 2.97 10.60
C TYR A 190 10.76 3.08 11.78
N ILE A 191 9.49 3.23 11.45
CA ILE A 191 8.36 3.15 12.39
C ILE A 191 7.88 1.71 12.48
N ASP A 192 7.71 1.06 11.32
CA ASP A 192 7.18 -0.29 11.24
C ASP A 192 7.63 -0.99 9.96
N VAL A 193 7.71 -2.32 10.00
CA VAL A 193 8.01 -3.18 8.86
C VAL A 193 7.14 -4.42 8.92
N ASN A 194 6.71 -4.94 7.76
CA ASN A 194 5.86 -6.13 7.75
C ASN A 194 6.66 -7.45 7.88
N GLU A 195 5.93 -8.56 8.05
CA GLU A 195 6.55 -9.87 8.19
C GLU A 195 7.36 -10.29 6.94
N SER A 196 6.89 -9.91 5.75
CA SER A 196 7.63 -10.15 4.50
C SER A 196 8.96 -9.42 4.48
N TRP A 197 9.05 -8.19 5.00
CA TRP A 197 10.31 -7.48 5.15
C TRP A 197 11.30 -8.27 6.00
N VAL A 198 10.88 -8.71 7.19
CA VAL A 198 11.72 -9.48 8.13
C VAL A 198 12.18 -10.79 7.50
N ARG A 199 11.26 -11.53 6.88
CA ARG A 199 11.52 -12.85 6.28
C ARG A 199 12.55 -12.78 5.14
N HIS A 200 12.43 -11.80 4.23
CA HIS A 200 13.26 -11.72 3.04
C HIS A 200 14.57 -10.94 3.25
N THR A 201 14.58 -9.95 4.14
CA THR A 201 15.79 -9.15 4.41
C THR A 201 16.63 -9.73 5.56
N GLY A 202 16.00 -10.45 6.49
CA GLY A 202 16.65 -11.01 7.68
C GLY A 202 16.85 -10.02 8.84
N TYR A 203 16.39 -8.77 8.72
CA TYR A 203 16.41 -7.79 9.81
C TYR A 203 15.14 -7.93 10.67
N SER A 204 15.29 -7.97 11.99
CA SER A 204 14.13 -8.00 12.90
C SER A 204 13.52 -6.61 13.07
N GLN A 205 12.26 -6.55 13.50
CA GLN A 205 11.58 -5.27 13.76
C GLN A 205 12.29 -4.42 14.83
N ASP A 206 12.80 -5.05 15.89
CA ASP A 206 13.53 -4.36 16.96
C ASP A 206 14.84 -3.74 16.43
N GLU A 207 15.57 -4.48 15.59
CA GLU A 207 16.81 -4.00 14.96
C GLU A 207 16.59 -2.82 14.00
N MET A 208 15.38 -2.70 13.45
CA MET A 208 15.02 -1.63 12.52
C MET A 208 14.56 -0.36 13.26
N SER A 209 13.91 -0.53 14.41
CA SER A 209 13.36 0.57 15.22
C SER A 209 14.45 1.41 15.91
N ASP A 210 15.60 0.80 16.22
CA ASP A 210 16.72 1.44 16.93
C ASP A 210 17.80 2.04 16.03
N LYS A 211 17.77 1.76 14.71
CA LYS A 211 18.79 2.26 13.78
C LYS A 211 18.32 3.55 13.08
N ALA A 212 19.12 4.60 13.20
CA ALA A 212 18.97 5.80 12.38
C ALA A 212 19.51 5.55 10.97
N GLY A 213 18.74 5.91 9.94
CA GLY A 213 19.10 5.79 8.53
C GLY A 213 18.63 4.52 7.81
N ASN A 214 18.89 4.47 6.50
CA ASN A 214 18.44 3.38 5.63
C ASN A 214 19.30 2.13 5.88
N VAL A 215 18.74 1.15 6.61
CA VAL A 215 19.44 -0.11 6.97
C VAL A 215 19.62 -1.00 5.73
N LEU A 216 18.67 -0.94 4.80
CA LEU A 216 18.73 -1.69 3.55
C LEU A 216 19.61 -0.92 2.55
N LYS A 217 20.72 -1.53 2.11
CA LYS A 217 21.54 -1.00 1.02
C LYS A 217 20.79 -1.18 -0.29
N ILE A 218 20.12 -0.13 -0.74
CA ILE A 218 19.37 -0.10 -2.00
C ILE A 218 20.21 0.66 -3.02
N VAL A 219 20.48 0.02 -4.16
CA VAL A 219 21.20 0.61 -5.28
C VAL A 219 20.31 0.44 -6.53
N PRO A 220 20.00 1.53 -7.27
CA PRO A 220 19.29 1.41 -8.53
C PRO A 220 20.09 0.57 -9.53
N ASP A 221 19.38 -0.18 -10.39
CA ASP A 221 20.02 -1.05 -11.38
C ASP A 221 20.73 -0.27 -12.51
N HIS A 222 20.54 1.06 -12.59
CA HIS A 222 21.16 1.95 -13.56
C HIS A 222 22.02 3.01 -12.87
N ALA A 223 23.27 3.14 -13.31
CA ALA A 223 24.30 3.97 -12.67
C ALA A 223 24.01 5.48 -12.68
N ASP A 224 23.13 5.94 -13.59
CA ASP A 224 22.80 7.37 -13.76
C ASP A 224 21.72 7.87 -12.79
N GLU A 225 20.89 6.99 -12.22
CA GLU A 225 19.90 7.37 -11.22
C GLU A 225 20.51 7.25 -9.84
N GLN A 226 21.41 8.14 -9.42
CA GLN A 226 21.65 8.22 -7.97
C GLN A 226 20.28 8.45 -7.29
N ILE A 227 19.99 7.69 -6.22
CA ILE A 227 18.90 8.01 -5.28
C ILE A 227 19.31 9.30 -4.53
N GLN A 228 19.45 10.41 -5.27
CA GLN A 228 19.93 11.68 -4.75
C GLN A 228 18.82 12.42 -4.01
N ARG A 229 17.57 11.95 -4.05
CA ARG A 229 16.45 12.53 -3.31
C ARG A 229 15.64 11.45 -2.61
N LEU A 230 16.08 11.13 -1.40
CA LEU A 230 15.24 10.55 -0.36
C LEU A 230 13.99 11.45 -0.19
N GLY A 231 12.80 10.86 -0.15
CA GLY A 231 11.54 11.60 -0.05
C GLY A 231 10.87 12.00 -1.38
N ARG A 232 11.24 11.37 -2.50
CA ARG A 232 10.44 11.45 -3.75
C ARG A 232 9.56 10.21 -3.93
N LYS A 233 8.50 10.39 -4.72
CA LYS A 233 7.61 9.34 -5.18
C LYS A 233 8.27 8.58 -6.33
N TYR A 234 8.53 7.29 -6.12
CA TYR A 234 8.99 6.35 -7.13
C TYR A 234 7.89 5.34 -7.39
N ASN A 235 7.79 4.87 -8.63
CA ASN A 235 6.82 3.85 -9.00
C ASN A 235 7.53 2.75 -9.80
N ASN A 236 7.56 1.55 -9.25
CA ASN A 236 8.19 0.35 -9.83
C ASN A 236 9.65 0.58 -10.30
N LEU A 237 10.42 1.36 -9.56
CA LEU A 237 11.83 1.57 -9.85
C LEU A 237 12.60 0.26 -9.64
N LYS A 238 13.34 -0.19 -10.66
CA LYS A 238 14.15 -1.39 -10.54
C LYS A 238 15.39 -1.13 -9.70
N ILE A 239 15.53 -1.90 -8.63
CA ILE A 239 16.60 -1.77 -7.66
C ILE A 239 17.29 -3.11 -7.42
N LYS A 240 18.52 -3.04 -6.94
CA LYS A 240 19.17 -4.11 -6.20
C LYS A 240 19.20 -3.76 -4.73
N TYR A 241 18.95 -4.75 -3.89
CA TYR A 241 19.07 -4.59 -2.45
C TYR A 241 19.83 -5.75 -1.83
N ALA A 242 20.60 -5.44 -0.79
CA ALA A 242 21.34 -6.44 -0.03
C ALA A 242 20.57 -6.85 1.23
N THR A 243 20.48 -8.16 1.47
CA THR A 243 19.95 -8.71 2.73
C THR A 243 20.98 -8.60 3.85
N LYS A 244 20.59 -8.91 5.09
CA LYS A 244 21.50 -8.97 6.25
C LYS A 244 22.69 -9.94 6.05
N LYS A 245 22.56 -10.91 5.14
CA LYS A 245 23.61 -11.87 4.79
C LYS A 245 24.46 -11.43 3.58
N ASP A 246 24.36 -10.17 3.16
CA ASP A 246 24.97 -9.61 1.95
C ASP A 246 24.56 -10.36 0.65
N GLU A 247 23.39 -10.99 0.63
CA GLU A 247 22.81 -11.55 -0.60
C GLU A 247 22.22 -10.41 -1.43
N SER A 248 22.68 -10.26 -2.67
CA SER A 248 22.13 -9.30 -3.64
C SER A 248 20.85 -9.84 -4.25
N ARG A 249 19.76 -9.07 -4.15
CA ARG A 249 18.44 -9.40 -4.70
C ARG A 249 17.96 -8.31 -5.65
N ASP A 250 17.11 -8.68 -6.60
CA ASP A 250 16.46 -7.76 -7.52
C ASP A 250 15.06 -7.40 -7.00
N GLY A 251 14.71 -6.12 -7.00
CA GLY A 251 13.43 -5.62 -6.50
C GLY A 251 12.82 -4.54 -7.38
N LEU A 252 11.50 -4.40 -7.29
CA LEU A 252 10.76 -3.22 -7.77
C LEU A 252 10.34 -2.38 -6.57
N MET A 253 10.85 -1.16 -6.51
CA MET A 253 10.62 -0.23 -5.41
C MET A 253 9.58 0.82 -5.79
N SER A 254 8.59 0.99 -4.93
CA SER A 254 7.63 2.09 -4.99
C SER A 254 7.58 2.81 -3.66
N THR A 255 7.42 4.13 -3.69
CA THR A 255 7.38 4.97 -2.50
C THR A 255 6.20 5.92 -2.53
N GLU A 256 5.50 6.07 -1.40
CA GLU A 256 4.40 7.03 -1.23
C GLU A 256 4.60 7.83 0.06
N ILE A 257 4.27 9.12 0.04
CA ILE A 257 4.28 9.94 1.26
C ILE A 257 2.90 9.89 1.90
N ILE A 258 2.84 9.49 3.16
CA ILE A 258 1.61 9.40 3.96
C ILE A 258 1.76 10.25 5.22
N GLU A 259 0.65 10.62 5.83
CA GLU A 259 0.64 11.38 7.08
C GLU A 259 0.07 10.51 8.22
N ILE A 260 0.83 10.35 9.30
CA ILE A 260 0.44 9.56 10.47
C ILE A 260 0.59 10.44 11.70
N ASN A 261 -0.50 10.71 12.42
CA ASN A 261 -0.52 11.55 13.62
C ASN A 261 0.10 12.95 13.43
N GLY A 262 -0.04 13.55 12.24
CA GLY A 262 0.57 14.85 11.91
C GLY A 262 2.03 14.80 11.46
N THR A 263 2.65 13.61 11.47
CA THR A 263 4.03 13.40 11.00
C THR A 263 4.01 12.86 9.58
N LYS A 264 4.82 13.44 8.69
CA LYS A 264 5.02 12.92 7.33
C LYS A 264 5.91 11.68 7.37
N CYS A 265 5.42 10.61 6.78
CA CYS A 265 6.07 9.32 6.70
C CYS A 265 6.21 8.88 5.24
N LEU A 266 7.24 8.10 4.94
CA LEU A 266 7.46 7.43 3.67
C LEU A 266 7.03 5.97 3.79
N LEU A 267 6.03 5.57 3.01
CA LEU A 267 5.70 4.17 2.77
C LEU A 267 6.60 3.63 1.66
N LEU A 268 7.45 2.68 1.99
CA LEU A 268 8.32 1.97 1.08
C LEU A 268 7.76 0.58 0.79
N VAL A 269 7.56 0.28 -0.48
CA VAL A 269 7.08 -1.01 -0.98
C VAL A 269 8.13 -1.60 -1.89
N ILE A 270 8.61 -2.81 -1.60
CA ILE A 270 9.54 -3.54 -2.46
C ILE A 270 8.89 -4.88 -2.83
N THR A 271 8.75 -5.12 -4.13
CA THR A 271 8.41 -6.44 -4.67
C THR A 271 9.70 -7.15 -5.06
N ASP A 272 10.03 -8.26 -4.41
CA ASP A 272 11.17 -9.12 -4.79
C ASP A 272 10.88 -9.76 -6.15
N ILE A 273 11.76 -9.52 -7.13
CA ILE A 273 11.67 -10.07 -8.49
C ILE A 273 12.89 -10.93 -8.84
N THR A 274 13.67 -11.35 -7.84
CA THR A 274 14.92 -12.09 -8.04
C THR A 274 14.69 -13.38 -8.81
N GLU A 275 13.71 -14.19 -8.40
CA GLU A 275 13.36 -15.44 -9.09
C GLU A 275 12.86 -15.18 -10.51
N LYS A 276 12.04 -14.14 -10.70
CA LYS A 276 11.52 -13.77 -12.02
C LYS A 276 12.65 -13.41 -12.98
N VAL A 277 13.58 -12.56 -12.55
CA VAL A 277 14.76 -12.16 -13.34
C VAL A 277 15.65 -13.37 -13.65
N ALA A 278 15.81 -14.28 -12.70
CA ALA A 278 16.56 -15.52 -12.92
C ALA A 278 15.89 -16.44 -13.95
N MET A 279 14.56 -16.61 -13.86
CA MET A 279 13.78 -17.40 -14.82
C MET A 279 13.81 -16.79 -16.23
N GLU A 280 13.70 -15.47 -16.36
CA GLU A 280 13.80 -14.77 -17.64
C GLU A 280 15.18 -15.01 -18.29
N LYS A 281 16.26 -14.89 -17.52
CA LYS A 281 17.63 -15.19 -17.99
C LYS A 281 17.78 -16.65 -18.42
N GLU A 282 17.20 -17.58 -17.67
CA GLU A 282 17.28 -19.01 -17.96
C GLU A 282 16.45 -19.40 -19.18
N MET A 283 15.25 -18.83 -19.36
CA MET A 283 14.45 -19.00 -20.57
C MET A 283 15.19 -18.47 -21.81
N ALA A 284 15.80 -17.29 -21.72
CA ALA A 284 16.62 -16.75 -22.80
C ALA A 284 17.85 -17.62 -23.10
N ARG A 285 18.42 -18.30 -22.10
CA ARG A 285 19.50 -19.29 -22.29
C ARG A 285 19.00 -20.54 -23.01
N LEU A 286 17.86 -21.09 -22.60
CA LEU A 286 17.27 -22.28 -23.22
C LEU A 286 16.82 -22.02 -24.66
N GLY A 287 16.19 -20.87 -24.94
CA GLY A 287 15.82 -20.48 -26.30
C GLY A 287 17.04 -20.43 -27.24
N ARG A 288 18.17 -19.91 -26.77
CA ARG A 288 19.45 -19.92 -27.51
C ARG A 288 19.99 -21.34 -27.72
N LEU A 289 19.95 -22.19 -26.69
CA LEU A 289 20.40 -23.58 -26.82
C LEU A 289 19.53 -24.41 -27.77
N ASN A 290 18.22 -24.16 -27.79
CA ASN A 290 17.32 -24.84 -28.73
C ASN A 290 17.65 -24.46 -30.18
N LEU A 291 17.86 -23.16 -30.45
CA LEU A 291 18.36 -22.69 -31.75
C LEU A 291 19.67 -23.38 -32.13
N ILE A 292 20.67 -23.37 -31.24
CA ILE A 292 21.96 -24.05 -31.47
C ILE A 292 21.76 -25.54 -31.78
N GLY A 293 20.87 -26.22 -31.07
CA GLY A 293 20.55 -27.64 -31.25
C GLY A 293 19.90 -27.95 -32.60
N GLU A 294 18.88 -27.17 -32.99
CA GLU A 294 18.23 -27.28 -34.30
C GLU A 294 19.21 -27.00 -35.45
N MET A 295 20.17 -26.10 -35.22
CA MET A 295 21.16 -25.66 -36.19
C MET A 295 22.38 -26.58 -36.32
N ALA A 296 22.64 -27.45 -35.34
CA ALA A 296 23.85 -28.28 -35.29
C ALA A 296 24.02 -29.21 -36.50
N ALA A 297 22.90 -29.75 -37.01
CA ALA A 297 22.92 -30.62 -38.20
C ALA A 297 23.37 -29.87 -39.46
N GLY A 298 22.86 -28.65 -39.68
CA GLY A 298 23.24 -27.81 -40.82
C GLY A 298 24.73 -27.46 -40.81
N ILE A 299 25.25 -27.07 -39.65
CA ILE A 299 26.68 -26.74 -39.47
C ILE A 299 27.57 -27.95 -39.71
N ALA A 300 27.18 -29.12 -39.18
CA ALA A 300 27.94 -30.34 -39.39
C ALA A 300 28.05 -30.66 -40.90
N HIS A 301 27.01 -30.38 -41.68
CA HIS A 301 27.05 -30.51 -43.13
C HIS A 301 27.94 -29.45 -43.78
N GLU A 302 27.82 -28.19 -43.39
CA GLU A 302 28.61 -27.09 -43.96
C GLU A 302 30.11 -27.16 -43.63
N ILE A 303 30.50 -27.72 -42.48
CA ILE A 303 31.92 -28.00 -42.15
C ILE A 303 32.42 -29.23 -42.90
N ARG A 304 31.57 -30.26 -43.08
CA ARG A 304 31.96 -31.48 -43.78
C ARG A 304 32.27 -31.22 -45.25
N ASN A 305 31.61 -30.25 -45.88
CA ASN A 305 31.83 -29.89 -47.28
C ASN A 305 33.27 -29.44 -47.58
N PRO A 306 33.82 -28.36 -46.98
CA PRO A 306 35.21 -27.94 -47.19
C PRO A 306 36.21 -29.02 -46.78
N LEU A 307 35.97 -29.73 -45.66
CA LEU A 307 36.83 -30.83 -45.22
C LEU A 307 36.86 -31.99 -46.23
N THR A 308 35.77 -32.26 -46.93
CA THR A 308 35.70 -33.29 -47.96
C THR A 308 36.50 -32.88 -49.20
N THR A 309 36.45 -31.60 -49.58
CA THR A 309 37.26 -31.02 -50.67
C THR A 309 38.76 -31.11 -50.36
N ILE A 310 39.17 -30.68 -49.16
CA ILE A 310 40.56 -30.77 -48.69
C ILE A 310 41.04 -32.22 -48.68
N ARG A 311 40.21 -33.13 -48.17
CA ARG A 311 40.51 -34.57 -48.14
C ARG A 311 40.66 -35.14 -49.54
N GLY A 312 39.81 -34.73 -50.49
CA GLY A 312 39.89 -35.16 -51.89
C GLY A 312 41.20 -34.76 -52.55
N PHE A 313 41.63 -33.51 -52.39
CA PHE A 313 42.92 -33.05 -52.91
C PHE A 313 44.10 -33.77 -52.24
N LEU A 314 44.09 -33.96 -50.92
CA LEU A 314 45.12 -34.74 -50.22
C LEU A 314 45.21 -36.20 -50.71
N GLN A 315 44.07 -36.84 -51.01
CA GLN A 315 44.04 -38.18 -51.59
C GLN A 315 44.67 -38.20 -52.99
N MET A 316 44.45 -37.16 -53.80
CA MET A 316 45.11 -37.02 -55.11
C MET A 316 46.63 -36.80 -54.98
N LEU A 317 47.09 -35.99 -54.01
CA LEU A 317 48.52 -35.82 -53.72
C LEU A 317 49.18 -37.17 -53.41
N LYS A 318 48.53 -37.96 -52.54
CA LYS A 318 49.00 -39.29 -52.15
C LYS A 318 49.15 -40.23 -53.37
N LYS A 319 48.35 -40.02 -54.42
CA LYS A 319 48.35 -40.84 -55.64
C LYS A 319 49.35 -40.36 -56.70
N ASN A 320 49.57 -39.04 -56.85
CA ASN A 320 50.32 -38.47 -57.98
C ASN A 320 51.67 -37.80 -57.65
N GLN A 321 52.19 -37.91 -56.41
CA GLN A 321 53.49 -37.38 -55.90
C GLN A 321 53.77 -35.87 -56.09
N THR A 322 53.01 -35.17 -56.94
CA THR A 322 53.17 -33.75 -57.26
C THR A 322 51.80 -33.06 -57.23
N MET A 323 51.79 -31.83 -56.74
CA MET A 323 50.58 -31.00 -56.61
C MET A 323 50.91 -29.58 -57.04
N SER A 324 50.00 -28.97 -57.80
CA SER A 324 50.12 -27.58 -58.22
C SER A 324 49.82 -26.64 -57.05
N VAL A 325 50.47 -25.48 -57.05
CA VAL A 325 50.27 -24.41 -56.05
C VAL A 325 48.79 -24.01 -55.98
N ASP A 326 48.12 -23.88 -57.14
CA ASP A 326 46.67 -23.56 -57.20
C ASP A 326 45.78 -24.52 -56.39
N LYS A 327 46.14 -25.81 -56.29
CA LYS A 327 45.37 -26.79 -55.51
C LYS A 327 45.61 -26.64 -54.02
N ILE A 328 46.82 -26.23 -53.63
CA ILE A 328 47.16 -25.92 -52.24
C ILE A 328 46.38 -24.67 -51.80
N ASP A 329 46.31 -23.66 -52.67
CA ASP A 329 45.57 -22.43 -52.38
C ASP A 329 44.07 -22.71 -52.18
N ILE A 330 43.45 -23.51 -53.05
CA ILE A 330 42.05 -23.95 -52.86
C ILE A 330 41.86 -24.69 -51.54
N MET A 331 42.80 -25.56 -51.14
CA MET A 331 42.71 -26.25 -49.85
C MET A 331 42.81 -25.29 -48.67
N LEU A 332 43.68 -24.27 -48.75
CA LEU A 332 43.82 -23.24 -47.73
C LEU A 332 42.56 -22.37 -47.63
N GLU A 333 41.95 -21.99 -48.75
CA GLU A 333 40.66 -21.30 -48.79
C GLU A 333 39.55 -22.10 -48.11
N GLU A 334 39.41 -23.39 -48.45
CA GLU A 334 38.39 -24.25 -47.84
C GLU A 334 38.65 -24.49 -46.34
N LEU A 335 39.91 -24.52 -45.91
CA LEU A 335 40.27 -24.65 -44.50
C LEU A 335 39.93 -23.37 -43.73
N ASN A 336 40.23 -22.21 -44.31
CA ASN A 336 39.85 -20.90 -43.76
C ASN A 336 38.33 -20.76 -43.67
N ARG A 337 37.59 -21.23 -44.68
CA ARG A 337 36.13 -21.27 -44.69
C ARG A 337 35.58 -22.13 -43.53
N ALA A 338 36.12 -23.33 -43.33
CA ALA A 338 35.72 -24.19 -42.23
C ALA A 338 35.96 -23.53 -40.86
N ASN A 339 37.12 -22.89 -40.67
CA ASN A 339 37.44 -22.15 -39.45
C ASN A 339 36.53 -20.93 -39.23
N GLY A 340 36.14 -20.24 -40.32
CA GLY A 340 35.15 -19.15 -40.29
C GLY A 340 33.80 -19.62 -39.76
N ILE A 341 33.25 -20.70 -40.31
CA ILE A 341 31.98 -21.30 -39.87
C ILE A 341 32.03 -21.66 -38.38
N ILE A 342 33.12 -22.29 -37.93
CA ILE A 342 33.30 -22.67 -36.52
C ILE A 342 33.33 -21.43 -35.63
N THR A 343 34.03 -20.37 -36.06
CA THR A 343 34.15 -19.13 -35.29
C THR A 343 32.81 -18.41 -35.17
N GLU A 344 32.06 -18.30 -36.27
CA GLU A 344 30.71 -17.74 -36.31
C GLU A 344 29.76 -18.53 -35.40
N TYR A 345 29.78 -19.86 -35.48
CA TYR A 345 28.96 -20.71 -34.62
C TYR A 345 29.29 -20.57 -33.13
N LEU A 346 30.58 -20.59 -32.78
CA LEU A 346 31.01 -20.41 -31.38
C LEU A 346 30.67 -19.01 -30.86
N SER A 347 30.58 -18.00 -31.73
CA SER A 347 30.14 -16.66 -31.34
C SER A 347 28.66 -16.63 -30.92
N LEU A 348 27.80 -17.42 -31.57
CA LEU A 348 26.39 -17.60 -31.19
C LEU A 348 26.24 -18.34 -29.84
N ALA A 349 27.15 -19.27 -29.54
CA ALA A 349 27.13 -20.06 -28.32
C ALA A 349 27.77 -19.37 -27.10
N LYS A 350 28.63 -18.35 -27.31
CA LYS A 350 29.33 -17.68 -26.22
C LYS A 350 28.38 -16.82 -25.38
N ASN A 351 28.24 -17.20 -24.12
CA ASN A 351 27.47 -16.50 -23.11
C ASN A 351 28.29 -15.32 -22.53
N LYS A 352 28.63 -14.33 -23.36
CA LYS A 352 29.24 -13.10 -22.86
C LYS A 352 28.11 -12.11 -22.56
N SER A 353 27.99 -11.68 -21.31
CA SER A 353 27.25 -10.47 -20.99
C SER A 353 27.86 -9.33 -21.81
N SER A 354 27.09 -8.70 -22.70
CA SER A 354 27.53 -7.52 -23.45
C SER A 354 28.07 -6.49 -22.46
N ASP A 355 29.33 -6.08 -22.64
CA ASP A 355 30.01 -5.12 -21.78
C ASP A 355 29.67 -3.70 -22.28
N LEU A 356 28.40 -3.33 -22.09
CA LEU A 356 27.86 -2.06 -22.59
C LEU A 356 28.51 -0.89 -21.86
N LYS A 357 29.15 -0.01 -22.64
CA LYS A 357 29.80 1.22 -22.16
C LYS A 357 29.28 2.40 -22.95
N ALA A 358 29.26 3.58 -22.34
CA ALA A 358 29.00 4.83 -23.04
C ALA A 358 30.14 5.08 -24.05
N LEU A 359 29.86 4.86 -25.33
CA LEU A 359 30.82 4.95 -26.43
C LEU A 359 30.27 5.82 -27.55
N GLN A 360 31.18 6.46 -28.28
CA GLN A 360 30.84 7.23 -29.47
C GLN A 360 30.89 6.32 -30.71
N LEU A 361 29.74 6.12 -31.36
CA LEU A 361 29.61 5.21 -32.51
C LEU A 361 30.51 5.63 -33.68
N ASN A 362 30.66 6.94 -33.91
CA ASN A 362 31.56 7.47 -34.94
C ASN A 362 33.00 6.98 -34.73
N GLY A 363 33.48 6.92 -33.47
CA GLY A 363 34.83 6.44 -33.16
C GLY A 363 35.02 4.95 -33.47
N ILE A 364 33.98 4.14 -33.32
CA ILE A 364 34.02 2.72 -33.71
C ILE A 364 34.15 2.61 -35.24
N VAL A 365 33.31 3.35 -35.99
CA VAL A 365 33.36 3.36 -37.46
C VAL A 365 34.72 3.86 -37.97
N GLU A 366 35.25 4.95 -37.40
CA GLU A 366 36.56 5.51 -37.74
C GLU A 366 37.69 4.50 -37.56
N SER A 367 37.70 3.78 -36.43
CA SER A 367 38.72 2.75 -36.19
C SER A 367 38.62 1.54 -37.11
N LEU A 368 37.46 1.26 -37.71
CA LEU A 368 37.26 0.16 -38.66
C LEU A 368 37.48 0.57 -40.12
N PHE A 369 37.40 1.88 -40.41
CA PHE A 369 37.49 2.39 -41.77
C PHE A 369 38.75 1.93 -42.52
N PRO A 370 39.97 1.91 -41.94
CA PRO A 370 41.16 1.42 -42.64
C PRO A 370 41.04 -0.03 -43.10
N LEU A 371 40.40 -0.88 -42.29
CA LEU A 371 40.23 -2.30 -42.61
C LEU A 371 39.20 -2.49 -43.73
N ILE A 372 38.06 -1.79 -43.65
CA ILE A 372 37.02 -1.84 -44.68
C ILE A 372 37.54 -1.26 -46.01
N GLN A 373 38.33 -0.19 -45.94
CA GLN A 373 38.95 0.42 -47.11
C GLN A 373 39.97 -0.50 -47.79
N ALA A 374 40.77 -1.25 -47.01
CA ALA A 374 41.70 -2.24 -47.56
C ALA A 374 40.95 -3.35 -48.32
N GLU A 375 39.86 -3.87 -47.77
CA GLU A 375 39.03 -4.88 -48.42
C GLU A 375 38.37 -4.36 -49.73
N ALA A 376 37.91 -3.13 -49.70
CA ALA A 376 37.35 -2.48 -50.89
C ALA A 376 38.39 -2.33 -52.01
N LEU A 377 39.64 -1.97 -51.67
CA LEU A 377 40.73 -1.87 -52.65
C LEU A 377 41.05 -3.22 -53.30
N LEU A 378 41.04 -4.32 -52.53
CA LEU A 378 41.25 -5.68 -53.05
C LEU A 378 40.16 -6.08 -54.06
N THR A 379 38.93 -5.61 -53.84
CA THR A 379 37.77 -5.90 -54.70
C THR A 379 37.53 -4.85 -55.79
N GLY A 380 38.38 -3.80 -55.88
CA GLY A 380 38.26 -2.73 -56.87
C GLY A 380 37.11 -1.73 -56.60
N ASN A 381 36.60 -1.70 -55.36
CA ASN A 381 35.51 -0.84 -54.89
C ASN A 381 36.04 0.39 -54.12
N ASN A 382 35.21 1.42 -53.96
CA ASN A 382 35.50 2.55 -53.09
C ASN A 382 34.60 2.54 -51.85
N VAL A 383 35.10 3.13 -50.76
CA VAL A 383 34.35 3.32 -49.52
C VAL A 383 34.35 4.80 -49.17
N SER A 384 33.21 5.31 -48.71
CA SER A 384 33.12 6.67 -48.17
C SER A 384 32.31 6.67 -46.88
N VAL A 385 32.69 7.55 -45.96
CA VAL A 385 32.02 7.69 -44.66
C VAL A 385 31.59 9.13 -44.48
N ASN A 386 30.37 9.33 -43.99
CA ASN A 386 29.82 10.62 -43.66
C ASN A 386 29.31 10.61 -42.21
N TYR A 387 30.02 11.33 -41.35
CA TYR A 387 29.72 11.42 -39.93
C TYR A 387 28.76 12.56 -39.64
N GLY A 388 27.60 12.23 -39.08
CA GLY A 388 26.72 13.19 -38.44
C GLY A 388 27.10 13.43 -36.99
N ASP A 389 26.56 14.51 -36.42
CA ASP A 389 26.64 14.77 -34.99
C ASP A 389 25.64 13.86 -34.26
N ILE A 390 26.16 12.96 -33.43
CA ILE A 390 25.39 11.94 -32.73
C ILE A 390 25.84 11.82 -31.27
N PRO A 391 24.90 11.53 -30.34
CA PRO A 391 25.22 11.36 -28.92
C PRO A 391 25.97 10.05 -28.65
N MET A 392 26.57 9.94 -27.46
CA MET A 392 27.09 8.66 -26.98
C MET A 392 25.97 7.63 -26.80
N LEU A 393 26.30 6.37 -27.04
CA LEU A 393 25.40 5.22 -26.94
C LEU A 393 25.98 4.18 -26.01
N MET A 394 25.12 3.40 -25.35
CA MET A 394 25.55 2.25 -24.55
C MET A 394 25.84 1.07 -25.48
N LEU A 395 27.11 0.84 -25.79
CA LEU A 395 27.56 -0.13 -26.79
C LEU A 395 28.61 -1.11 -26.24
N ASP A 396 28.56 -2.35 -26.69
CA ASP A 396 29.71 -3.27 -26.63
C ASP A 396 30.55 -3.08 -27.90
N GLU A 397 31.74 -2.53 -27.70
CA GLU A 397 32.66 -2.19 -28.78
C GLU A 397 32.94 -3.40 -29.71
N LYS A 398 33.10 -4.60 -29.18
CA LYS A 398 33.46 -5.79 -29.99
C LYS A 398 32.27 -6.27 -30.82
N GLU A 399 31.07 -6.23 -30.25
CA GLU A 399 29.84 -6.62 -30.95
C GLU A 399 29.52 -5.63 -32.08
N ILE A 400 29.59 -4.32 -31.81
CA ILE A 400 29.35 -3.31 -32.85
C ILE A 400 30.39 -3.37 -33.97
N ARG A 401 31.66 -3.64 -33.64
CA ARG A 401 32.70 -3.91 -34.65
C ARG A 401 32.33 -5.07 -35.57
N GLN A 402 31.87 -6.18 -34.99
CA GLN A 402 31.43 -7.35 -35.76
C GLN A 402 30.24 -7.03 -36.65
N LEU A 403 29.23 -6.32 -36.12
CA LEU A 403 28.04 -5.92 -36.87
C LEU A 403 28.41 -5.07 -38.09
N ILE A 404 29.23 -4.04 -37.91
CA ILE A 404 29.65 -3.13 -38.98
C ILE A 404 30.43 -3.91 -40.04
N LEU A 405 31.41 -4.72 -39.64
CA LEU A 405 32.22 -5.51 -40.57
C LEU A 405 31.37 -6.49 -41.37
N ASN A 406 30.46 -7.22 -40.72
CA ASN A 406 29.59 -8.18 -41.41
C ASN A 406 28.72 -7.50 -42.48
N ILE A 407 28.16 -6.32 -42.20
CA ILE A 407 27.33 -5.61 -43.17
C ILE A 407 28.19 -5.03 -44.30
N CYS A 408 29.33 -4.42 -43.97
CA CYS A 408 30.21 -3.80 -44.97
C CYS A 408 30.82 -4.85 -45.92
N ILE A 409 31.35 -5.96 -45.39
CA ILE A 409 31.90 -7.05 -46.21
C ILE A 409 30.81 -7.65 -47.10
N ASN A 410 29.60 -7.86 -46.57
CA ASN A 410 28.49 -8.35 -47.38
C ASN A 410 28.13 -7.41 -48.55
N GLY A 411 28.17 -6.09 -48.31
CA GLY A 411 27.96 -5.08 -49.34
C GLY A 411 29.07 -5.06 -50.40
N LEU A 412 30.34 -5.17 -49.99
CA LEU A 412 31.49 -5.26 -50.91
C LEU A 412 31.41 -6.52 -51.79
N GLU A 413 31.10 -7.67 -51.20
CA GLU A 413 30.95 -8.94 -51.93
C GLU A 413 29.76 -8.94 -52.91
N ALA A 414 28.73 -8.14 -52.65
CA ALA A 414 27.55 -8.05 -53.52
C ALA A 414 27.80 -7.20 -54.79
N MET A 415 28.91 -6.45 -54.84
CA MET A 415 29.30 -5.62 -55.97
C MET A 415 30.18 -6.41 -56.95
N GLN A 416 29.65 -6.71 -58.13
CA GLN A 416 30.36 -7.46 -59.19
C GLN A 416 31.27 -6.58 -60.06
N SER A 417 31.11 -5.26 -59.97
CA SER A 417 31.88 -4.23 -60.67
C SER A 417 32.23 -3.12 -59.68
N ALA A 418 33.27 -2.34 -59.99
CA ALA A 418 33.68 -1.19 -59.18
C ALA A 418 32.48 -0.32 -58.77
N GLY A 419 32.15 -0.36 -57.49
CA GLY A 419 31.03 0.35 -56.89
C GLY A 419 31.45 1.10 -55.63
N ASN A 420 30.50 1.81 -55.03
CA ASN A 420 30.74 2.61 -53.83
C ASN A 420 29.93 2.06 -52.65
N LEU A 421 30.63 1.67 -51.59
CA LEU A 421 30.05 1.45 -50.27
C LEU A 421 30.02 2.77 -49.50
N ARG A 422 28.87 3.14 -48.93
CA ARG A 422 28.69 4.40 -48.21
C ARG A 422 28.19 4.15 -46.80
N ILE A 423 28.89 4.69 -45.81
CA ILE A 423 28.53 4.59 -44.39
C ILE A 423 28.11 5.97 -43.91
N PHE A 424 26.92 6.08 -43.30
CA PHE A 424 26.42 7.31 -42.72
C PHE A 424 26.07 7.09 -41.26
N THR A 425 26.33 8.08 -40.43
CA THR A 425 25.77 8.16 -39.08
C THR A 425 24.99 9.46 -38.95
N TYR A 426 23.79 9.44 -38.39
CA TYR A 426 23.00 10.65 -38.16
C TYR A 426 21.88 10.42 -37.13
N CYS A 427 21.36 11.50 -36.56
CA CYS A 427 20.15 11.45 -35.74
C CYS A 427 18.89 11.60 -36.61
N HIS A 428 17.87 10.79 -36.34
CA HIS A 428 16.55 10.94 -36.92
C HIS A 428 15.49 10.83 -35.82
N GLY A 429 14.90 11.97 -35.45
CA GLY A 429 13.98 12.03 -34.31
C GLY A 429 14.67 11.65 -33.00
N THR A 430 14.19 10.57 -32.36
CA THR A 430 14.77 10.02 -31.11
C THR A 430 15.84 8.95 -31.33
N ASP A 431 16.13 8.60 -32.58
CA ASP A 431 17.01 7.47 -32.90
C ASP A 431 18.34 7.95 -33.49
N VAL A 432 19.41 7.22 -33.17
CA VAL A 432 20.71 7.32 -33.84
C VAL A 432 20.76 6.25 -34.91
N ILE A 433 21.02 6.64 -36.15
CA ILE A 433 20.99 5.78 -37.32
C ILE A 433 22.42 5.54 -37.80
N LEU A 434 22.80 4.27 -37.93
CA LEU A 434 23.91 3.83 -38.75
C LEU A 434 23.34 3.29 -40.07
N LYS A 435 23.57 4.01 -41.17
CA LYS A 435 23.18 3.57 -42.52
C LYS A 435 24.41 3.05 -43.25
N ILE A 436 24.32 1.83 -43.79
CA ILE A 436 25.34 1.26 -44.69
C ILE A 436 24.65 0.95 -46.01
N GLU A 437 25.15 1.53 -47.09
CA GLU A 437 24.58 1.42 -48.43
C GLU A 437 25.63 0.90 -49.42
N ASP A 438 25.29 -0.17 -50.15
CA ASP A 438 26.06 -0.70 -51.26
C ASP A 438 25.36 -0.45 -52.61
N GLN A 439 26.10 -0.61 -53.70
CA GLN A 439 25.60 -0.55 -55.08
C GLN A 439 25.64 -1.93 -55.76
N GLY A 440 25.45 -2.99 -54.97
CA GLY A 440 25.50 -4.37 -55.44
C GLY A 440 24.24 -4.81 -56.17
N CYS A 441 24.11 -6.12 -56.38
CA CYS A 441 22.97 -6.72 -57.07
C CYS A 441 21.62 -6.63 -56.32
N GLY A 442 21.65 -6.19 -55.06
CA GLY A 442 20.48 -6.14 -54.19
C GLY A 442 19.96 -7.51 -53.78
N ILE A 443 18.82 -7.51 -53.09
CA ILE A 443 18.14 -8.66 -52.50
C ILE A 443 16.72 -8.69 -53.08
N GLN A 444 16.34 -9.86 -53.63
CA GLN A 444 14.98 -10.06 -54.15
C GLN A 444 13.92 -9.95 -53.05
N ARG A 445 12.73 -9.43 -53.40
CA ARG A 445 11.68 -9.08 -52.44
C ARG A 445 11.18 -10.29 -51.64
N GLU A 446 11.18 -11.47 -52.25
CA GLU A 446 10.79 -12.74 -51.64
C GLU A 446 11.77 -13.24 -50.57
N ASN A 447 12.99 -12.67 -50.54
CA ASN A 447 14.07 -13.05 -49.63
C ASN A 447 14.26 -12.05 -48.48
N LEU A 448 13.64 -10.86 -48.54
CA LEU A 448 13.76 -9.83 -47.50
C LEU A 448 13.22 -10.31 -46.15
N ASP A 449 12.09 -11.01 -46.14
CA ASP A 449 11.47 -11.55 -44.92
C ASP A 449 12.27 -12.70 -44.28
N LYS A 450 13.23 -13.26 -45.02
CA LYS A 450 14.11 -14.35 -44.57
C LYS A 450 15.46 -13.83 -44.07
N LEU A 451 15.74 -12.52 -44.16
CA LEU A 451 17.00 -11.96 -43.68
C LEU A 451 17.11 -12.13 -42.17
N GLY A 452 18.29 -12.55 -41.72
CA GLY A 452 18.53 -12.88 -40.31
C GLY A 452 18.10 -14.28 -39.91
N THR A 453 17.45 -15.05 -40.79
CA THR A 453 17.28 -16.49 -40.57
C THR A 453 18.63 -17.20 -40.74
N PRO A 454 19.08 -18.00 -39.76
CA PRO A 454 20.39 -18.65 -39.86
C PRO A 454 20.49 -19.62 -41.05
N PHE A 455 21.67 -19.70 -41.68
CA PHE A 455 21.98 -20.47 -42.91
C PHE A 455 21.26 -20.03 -44.17
N PHE A 456 20.41 -19.02 -44.10
CA PHE A 456 19.83 -18.46 -45.30
C PHE A 456 20.87 -17.63 -46.04
N THR A 457 21.24 -18.08 -47.24
CA THR A 457 22.17 -17.39 -48.13
C THR A 457 21.76 -17.62 -49.58
N THR A 458 21.91 -16.59 -50.41
CA THR A 458 21.79 -16.69 -51.87
C THR A 458 23.15 -16.84 -52.56
N LYS A 459 24.26 -16.73 -51.79
CA LYS A 459 25.64 -16.87 -52.26
C LYS A 459 26.07 -18.34 -52.19
N GLU A 460 26.68 -18.88 -53.26
CA GLU A 460 27.20 -20.27 -53.30
C GLU A 460 28.26 -20.56 -52.22
N LYS A 461 29.09 -19.56 -51.86
CA LYS A 461 30.14 -19.69 -50.84
C LYS A 461 29.77 -19.11 -49.47
N GLY A 462 28.58 -18.53 -49.30
CA GLY A 462 28.16 -17.90 -48.04
C GLY A 462 27.79 -18.91 -46.95
N THR A 463 28.02 -18.56 -45.68
CA THR A 463 27.62 -19.37 -44.50
C THR A 463 26.18 -19.09 -44.07
N GLY A 464 25.60 -17.95 -44.50
CA GLY A 464 24.27 -17.51 -44.07
C GLY A 464 24.15 -17.17 -42.57
N LEU A 465 25.25 -17.13 -41.82
CA LEU A 465 25.26 -16.83 -40.38
C LEU A 465 25.51 -15.34 -40.08
N GLY A 466 26.20 -14.62 -40.97
CA GLY A 466 26.64 -13.25 -40.74
C GLY A 466 25.51 -12.27 -40.41
N LEU A 467 24.40 -12.31 -41.16
CA LEU A 467 23.25 -11.43 -40.91
C LEU A 467 22.46 -11.84 -39.66
N ALA A 468 22.32 -13.15 -39.38
CA ALA A 468 21.69 -13.62 -38.15
C ALA A 468 22.43 -13.10 -36.90
N ILE A 469 23.77 -13.03 -36.97
CA ILE A 469 24.62 -12.42 -35.94
C ILE A 469 24.33 -10.92 -35.82
N CYS A 470 24.22 -10.18 -36.94
CA CYS A 470 23.90 -8.76 -36.91
C CYS A 470 22.55 -8.46 -36.24
N PHE A 471 21.48 -9.18 -36.58
CA PHE A 471 20.17 -9.03 -35.94
C PHE A 471 20.23 -9.36 -34.44
N SER A 472 20.99 -10.39 -34.07
CA SER A 472 21.22 -10.76 -32.67
C SER A 472 21.96 -9.66 -31.89
N ILE A 473 22.99 -9.06 -32.48
CA ILE A 473 23.75 -7.95 -31.90
C ILE A 473 22.85 -6.72 -31.75
N ALA A 474 22.11 -6.33 -32.78
CA ALA A 474 21.21 -5.18 -32.73
C ALA A 474 20.16 -5.35 -31.63
N SER A 475 19.54 -6.53 -31.52
CA SER A 475 18.58 -6.85 -30.46
C SER A 475 19.16 -6.67 -29.05
N ARG A 476 20.41 -7.11 -28.80
CA ARG A 476 21.10 -6.90 -27.51
C ARG A 476 21.39 -5.44 -27.19
N HIS A 477 21.51 -4.60 -28.21
CA HIS A 477 21.75 -3.16 -28.09
C HIS A 477 20.48 -2.32 -28.16
N ASN A 478 19.30 -2.95 -28.02
CA ASN A 478 18.00 -2.30 -28.14
C ASN A 478 17.87 -1.51 -29.47
N ALA A 479 18.45 -2.06 -30.52
CA ALA A 479 18.49 -1.49 -31.86
C ALA A 479 17.69 -2.34 -32.85
N MET A 480 17.16 -1.69 -33.88
CA MET A 480 16.40 -2.33 -34.96
C MET A 480 17.17 -2.24 -36.27
N ILE A 481 17.18 -3.30 -37.07
CA ILE A 481 17.76 -3.29 -38.41
C ILE A 481 16.61 -3.29 -39.42
N ASP A 482 16.54 -2.23 -40.22
CA ASP A 482 15.69 -2.17 -41.40
C ASP A 482 16.53 -2.33 -42.66
N VAL A 483 15.99 -3.02 -43.66
CA VAL A 483 16.68 -3.27 -44.92
C VAL A 483 15.83 -2.79 -46.08
N VAL A 484 16.40 -1.93 -46.92
CA VAL A 484 15.79 -1.48 -48.17
C VAL A 484 16.68 -1.96 -49.29
N SER A 485 16.17 -2.80 -50.19
CA SER A 485 16.99 -3.39 -51.25
C SER A 485 16.24 -3.46 -52.58
N GLY A 486 16.98 -3.36 -53.69
CA GLY A 486 16.47 -3.49 -55.05
C GLY A 486 17.61 -3.59 -56.06
N ASN A 487 17.31 -3.52 -57.36
CA ASN A 487 18.29 -3.74 -58.44
C ASN A 487 19.46 -2.73 -58.49
N GLY A 488 19.45 -1.69 -57.64
CA GLY A 488 20.50 -0.67 -57.57
C GLY A 488 21.37 -0.73 -56.31
N GLY A 489 21.18 -1.74 -55.44
CA GLY A 489 21.94 -1.90 -54.20
C GLY A 489 21.09 -2.23 -52.98
N THR A 490 21.74 -2.34 -51.83
CA THR A 490 21.09 -2.55 -50.52
C THR A 490 21.47 -1.48 -49.52
N GLU A 491 20.48 -1.05 -48.75
CA GLU A 491 20.63 -0.15 -47.61
C GLU A 491 20.25 -0.88 -46.33
N PHE A 492 21.20 -0.96 -45.39
CA PHE A 492 20.95 -1.40 -44.02
C PHE A 492 20.89 -0.18 -43.10
N LEU A 493 19.80 -0.05 -42.37
CA LEU A 493 19.58 1.02 -41.38
C LEU A 493 19.51 0.39 -39.99
N VAL A 494 20.55 0.61 -39.19
CA VAL A 494 20.60 0.17 -37.79
C VAL A 494 20.22 1.35 -36.90
N LYS A 495 19.08 1.23 -36.24
CA LYS A 495 18.45 2.29 -35.46
C LYS A 495 18.66 2.02 -33.97
N PHE A 496 19.53 2.80 -33.34
CA PHE A 496 19.76 2.78 -31.89
C PHE A 496 18.86 3.80 -31.22
N LYS A 497 18.18 3.41 -30.14
CA LYS A 497 17.39 4.37 -29.35
C LYS A 497 18.32 5.28 -28.56
N LYS A 498 18.08 6.59 -28.60
CA LYS A 498 18.82 7.56 -27.77
C LYS A 498 18.48 7.33 -26.30
N HIS A 499 19.49 7.15 -25.47
CA HIS A 499 19.34 7.30 -24.01
C HIS A 499 19.26 8.80 -23.71
N GLU A 500 18.24 9.24 -22.97
CA GLU A 500 18.12 10.64 -22.56
C GLU A 500 19.28 11.01 -21.62
N HIS A 501 20.12 11.95 -22.07
CA HIS A 501 21.14 12.72 -21.34
C HIS A 501 22.16 11.98 -20.44
N ILE A 502 23.38 11.80 -20.97
CA ILE A 502 24.61 11.70 -20.16
C ILE A 502 25.38 13.00 -20.37
N GLU A 503 25.35 13.93 -19.40
CA GLU A 503 26.28 15.07 -19.38
C GLU A 503 27.66 14.60 -18.90
N PRO A 504 28.76 15.06 -19.52
CA PRO A 504 30.10 14.72 -19.05
C PRO A 504 30.37 15.36 -17.68
N ILE A 505 30.82 14.55 -16.74
CA ILE A 505 31.23 14.96 -15.39
C ILE A 505 32.38 15.98 -15.52
N PRO A 506 32.31 17.18 -14.89
CA PRO A 506 33.45 18.09 -14.84
C PRO A 506 34.55 17.49 -13.96
N GLU A 507 35.78 17.46 -14.46
CA GLU A 507 36.96 17.10 -13.67
C GLU A 507 37.05 18.01 -12.43
N VAL A 508 36.94 17.41 -11.24
CA VAL A 508 37.17 18.13 -9.98
C VAL A 508 38.67 18.39 -9.86
N SER A 509 39.06 19.65 -10.04
CA SER A 509 40.39 20.15 -9.75
C SER A 509 40.76 19.88 -8.29
N SER A 510 41.80 19.08 -8.09
CA SER A 510 42.43 18.84 -6.80
C SER A 510 43.17 20.10 -6.33
N THR A 511 42.47 20.95 -5.58
CA THR A 511 43.11 21.99 -4.78
C THR A 511 42.50 22.04 -3.39
N MET A 512 43.39 22.11 -2.40
CA MET A 512 43.17 22.35 -0.97
C MET A 512 42.95 21.13 -0.07
N CYS A 513 44.06 20.49 0.30
CA CYS A 513 44.31 20.17 1.71
C CYS A 513 45.37 21.15 2.21
N GLY A 514 44.90 22.23 2.83
CA GLY A 514 45.69 23.14 3.66
C GLY A 514 45.64 22.70 5.12
N GLU A 515 46.80 22.79 5.75
CA GLU A 515 47.11 22.62 7.16
C GLU A 515 46.06 23.23 8.13
N ARG A 516 45.56 22.44 9.09
CA ARG A 516 45.89 22.49 10.52
C ARG A 516 44.99 21.58 11.35
#